data_AF-A0A935BEQ4-F1
#
_entry.id   AF-A0A935BEQ4-F1
#
_cell.length_a   1.000
_cell.length_b   1.000
_cell.length_c   1.000
_cell.angle_alpha   90.00
_cell.angle_beta   90.00
_cell.angle_gamma   90.00
#
_symmetry.space_group_name_H-M   'P 1'
#
loop_
_entity.id
_entity.type
_entity.pdbx_description
1 polymer ?
#
loop_
_entity_poly.entity_id
_entity_poly.type
_entity_poly.pdbx_seq_one_letter_code
_entity_poly.pdbx_strand_id
1 'polypeptide(L)'
;MNQHINPTAREDVLPINDELEIRYSLFRDGATYIRPQGSWRLWTPQIFAPPETNRIIGDMYDAGVEWDLYEHVSVAVAGEADYVFTGPEGDITQQWMPGCHNVEKGGGYLPRDTFTRHFIRDFELCCVIRRFGQSTGVNYRFEVVTEPSVLSMAAQFVHYATGPRQRQTDFNPMPGYAVDLAPGDIAIICSIR
;
A
#
# COMPACT_ATOMS: atom_id res chain seq x y z
N MET A 1 -13.70 -0.02 23.47
CA MET A 1 -12.86 -0.33 22.29
C MET A 1 -11.46 -0.65 22.78
N ASN A 2 -10.88 -1.77 22.35
CA ASN A 2 -9.49 -2.12 22.68
C ASN A 2 -8.57 -1.43 21.67
N GLN A 3 -7.92 -0.35 22.09
CA GLN A 3 -6.91 0.36 21.30
C GLN A 3 -5.58 -0.39 21.41
N HIS A 4 -5.09 -0.93 20.31
CA HIS A 4 -3.84 -1.71 20.31
C HIS A 4 -2.65 -0.84 19.85
N ILE A 5 -1.53 -0.90 20.58
CA ILE A 5 -0.26 -0.24 20.18
C ILE A 5 0.36 -0.97 18.97
N ASN A 6 0.16 -2.29 18.89
CA ASN A 6 0.48 -3.10 17.72
C ASN A 6 -0.75 -3.97 17.37
N PRO A 7 -1.55 -3.58 16.38
CA PRO A 7 -2.80 -4.27 16.04
C PRO A 7 -2.58 -5.53 15.21
N THR A 8 -1.35 -5.79 14.77
CA THR A 8 -1.02 -6.89 13.86
C THR A 8 -1.07 -8.22 14.61
N ALA A 9 -1.96 -9.11 14.18
CA ALA A 9 -2.14 -10.45 14.74
C ALA A 9 -1.20 -11.49 14.12
N ARG A 10 -0.83 -11.30 12.85
CA ARG A 10 0.20 -12.07 12.15
C ARG A 10 0.90 -11.15 11.17
N GLU A 11 2.21 -11.29 11.05
CA GLU A 11 3.00 -10.62 10.03
C GLU A 11 3.92 -11.63 9.35
N ASP A 12 3.72 -11.84 8.05
CA ASP A 12 4.64 -12.64 7.23
C ASP A 12 5.53 -11.69 6.43
N VAL A 13 6.84 -11.87 6.52
CA VAL A 13 7.83 -11.00 5.85
C VAL A 13 8.50 -11.77 4.73
N LEU A 14 8.47 -11.21 3.53
CA LEU A 14 9.17 -11.72 2.34
C LEU A 14 10.26 -10.70 1.96
N PRO A 15 11.56 -11.02 2.12
CA PRO A 15 12.62 -10.11 1.72
C PRO A 15 12.63 -9.96 0.19
N ILE A 16 12.82 -8.74 -0.29
CA ILE A 16 13.01 -8.45 -1.73
C ILE A 16 14.49 -8.23 -2.01
N ASN A 17 15.12 -7.33 -1.27
CA ASN A 17 16.55 -7.06 -1.32
C ASN A 17 17.03 -6.48 0.03
N ASP A 18 18.21 -5.90 0.08
CA ASP A 18 18.76 -5.32 1.31
C ASP A 18 17.94 -4.14 1.85
N GLU A 19 17.12 -3.50 1.01
CA GLU A 19 16.37 -2.29 1.32
C GLU A 19 14.87 -2.48 1.39
N LEU A 20 14.31 -3.38 0.60
CA LEU A 20 12.87 -3.59 0.47
C LEU A 20 12.45 -4.95 1.02
N GLU A 21 11.29 -4.96 1.64
CA GLU A 21 10.60 -6.18 2.04
C GLU A 21 9.10 -6.03 1.81
N ILE A 22 8.46 -7.16 1.58
CA ILE A 22 7.01 -7.26 1.55
C ILE A 22 6.53 -7.78 2.89
N ARG A 23 5.46 -7.19 3.41
CA ARG A 23 4.79 -7.62 4.62
C ARG A 23 3.33 -7.94 4.35
N TYR A 24 2.93 -9.15 4.70
CA TYR A 24 1.52 -9.52 4.80
C TYR A 24 1.10 -9.41 6.25
N SER A 25 0.40 -8.33 6.58
CA SER A 25 -0.01 -8.01 7.96
C SER A 25 -1.51 -8.27 8.11
N LEU A 26 -1.87 -9.24 8.96
CA LEU A 26 -3.24 -9.56 9.34
C LEU A 26 -3.65 -8.79 10.60
N PHE A 27 -4.81 -8.14 10.56
CA PHE A 27 -5.43 -7.43 11.66
C PHE A 27 -6.75 -8.12 12.00
N ARG A 28 -6.99 -8.44 13.28
CA ARG A 28 -8.19 -9.17 13.69
C ARG A 28 -9.43 -8.28 13.71
N ASP A 29 -10.56 -8.89 13.37
CA ASP A 29 -11.90 -8.33 13.56
C ASP A 29 -12.09 -7.71 14.97
N GLY A 30 -12.75 -6.56 15.00
CA GLY A 30 -13.14 -5.81 16.19
C GLY A 30 -12.03 -4.96 16.80
N ALA A 31 -10.79 -5.08 16.32
CA ALA A 31 -9.69 -4.27 16.78
C ALA A 31 -9.76 -2.85 16.20
N THR A 32 -9.25 -1.88 16.95
CA THR A 32 -9.10 -0.49 16.51
C THR A 32 -7.66 -0.05 16.67
N TYR A 33 -7.15 0.67 15.66
CA TYR A 33 -5.81 1.20 15.64
C TYR A 33 -5.81 2.67 15.25
N ILE A 34 -5.29 3.51 16.15
CA ILE A 34 -5.01 4.91 15.85
C ILE A 34 -3.59 4.98 15.32
N ARG A 35 -3.41 5.47 14.10
CA ARG A 35 -2.10 5.74 13.53
C ARG A 35 -1.73 7.20 13.82
N PRO A 36 -0.68 7.47 14.61
CA PRO A 36 -0.27 8.83 14.91
C PRO A 36 0.25 9.59 13.68
N GLN A 37 0.10 10.91 13.71
CA GLN A 37 0.73 11.83 12.77
C GLN A 37 2.24 11.53 12.62
N GLY A 38 2.74 11.59 11.38
CA GLY A 38 4.16 11.40 11.10
C GLY A 38 4.68 9.98 11.33
N SER A 39 3.80 8.97 11.36
CA SER A 39 4.19 7.54 11.42
C SER A 39 5.01 7.08 10.22
N TRP A 40 4.98 7.85 9.13
CA TRP A 40 5.61 7.54 7.85
C TRP A 40 6.98 8.19 7.66
N ARG A 41 7.42 9.03 8.60
CA ARG A 41 8.68 9.82 8.52
C ARG A 41 9.95 9.00 8.34
N LEU A 42 9.86 7.69 8.53
CA LEU A 42 10.96 6.74 8.40
C LEU A 42 11.10 6.22 6.96
N TRP A 43 10.11 6.48 6.11
CA TRP A 43 10.13 6.11 4.70
C TRP A 43 10.59 7.29 3.86
N THR A 44 11.22 6.99 2.73
CA THR A 44 11.75 8.02 1.82
C THR A 44 10.59 8.80 1.22
N PRO A 45 10.50 10.13 1.45
CA PRO A 45 9.47 10.95 0.85
C PRO A 45 9.69 11.09 -0.66
N GLN A 46 8.59 11.16 -1.39
CA GLN A 46 8.56 11.42 -2.83
C GLN A 46 7.97 12.81 -3.09
N ILE A 47 8.21 13.37 -4.28
CA ILE A 47 7.59 14.63 -4.67
C ILE A 47 6.09 14.42 -4.75
N PHE A 48 5.33 15.12 -3.91
CA PHE A 48 3.88 15.04 -3.90
C PHE A 48 3.31 15.50 -5.25
N ALA A 49 2.34 14.76 -5.74
CA ALA A 49 1.48 15.12 -6.85
C ALA A 49 0.02 14.80 -6.45
N PRO A 50 -0.98 15.61 -6.83
CA PRO A 50 -2.37 15.25 -6.57
C PRO A 50 -2.75 13.91 -7.22
N PRO A 51 -3.60 13.09 -6.56
CA PRO A 51 -4.13 11.87 -7.16
C PRO A 51 -5.09 12.21 -8.31
N GLU A 52 -5.13 11.38 -9.34
CA GLU A 52 -5.97 11.60 -10.53
C GLU A 52 -6.85 10.38 -10.85
N THR A 53 -6.32 9.16 -10.69
CA THR A 53 -6.99 7.94 -11.16
C THR A 53 -7.48 7.05 -10.04
N ASN A 54 -6.76 6.96 -8.93
CA ASN A 54 -7.14 6.09 -7.83
C ASN A 54 -8.17 6.78 -6.93
N ARG A 55 -9.46 6.46 -7.11
CA ARG A 55 -10.55 7.09 -6.32
C ARG A 55 -10.52 6.76 -4.84
N ILE A 56 -9.88 5.67 -4.40
CA ILE A 56 -9.66 5.44 -2.96
C ILE A 56 -8.85 6.59 -2.34
N ILE A 57 -7.89 7.16 -3.08
CA ILE A 57 -7.11 8.30 -2.61
C ILE A 57 -7.81 9.61 -2.99
N GLY A 58 -8.24 9.70 -4.25
CA GLY A 58 -8.86 10.88 -4.84
C GLY A 58 -10.11 11.37 -4.11
N ASP A 59 -11.02 10.47 -3.74
CA ASP A 59 -12.25 10.84 -3.03
C ASP A 59 -11.95 11.49 -1.67
N MET A 60 -10.95 10.97 -0.94
CA MET A 60 -10.56 11.53 0.36
C MET A 60 -9.78 12.83 0.20
N TYR A 61 -8.93 12.93 -0.82
CA TYR A 61 -8.26 14.16 -1.18
C TYR A 61 -9.26 15.28 -1.53
N ASP A 62 -10.27 14.98 -2.36
CA ASP A 62 -11.34 15.91 -2.72
C ASP A 62 -12.17 16.33 -1.51
N ALA A 63 -12.33 15.44 -0.52
CA ALA A 63 -13.00 15.72 0.75
C ALA A 63 -12.12 16.47 1.78
N GLY A 64 -10.89 16.85 1.41
CA GLY A 64 -10.01 17.70 2.22
C GLY A 64 -9.06 16.95 3.17
N VAL A 65 -8.90 15.63 3.03
CA VAL A 65 -7.86 14.89 3.75
C VAL A 65 -6.49 15.23 3.17
N GLU A 66 -5.53 15.60 4.01
CA GLU A 66 -4.16 15.89 3.58
C GLU A 66 -3.32 14.61 3.44
N TRP A 67 -2.54 14.54 2.36
CA TRP A 67 -1.71 13.38 2.03
C TRP A 67 -0.27 13.78 1.75
N ASP A 68 0.64 12.86 2.03
CA ASP A 68 2.04 12.89 1.62
C ASP A 68 2.35 11.63 0.79
N LEU A 69 3.39 11.69 -0.05
CA LEU A 69 3.77 10.59 -0.95
C LEU A 69 5.10 9.98 -0.49
N TYR A 70 5.17 8.65 -0.43
CA TYR A 70 6.35 7.92 0.05
C TYR A 70 6.66 6.68 -0.79
N GLU A 71 7.89 6.16 -0.66
CA GLU A 71 8.28 4.83 -1.14
C GLU A 71 7.61 3.73 -0.30
N HIS A 72 6.33 3.50 -0.59
CA HIS A 72 5.49 2.58 0.15
C HIS A 72 4.35 2.08 -0.75
N VAL A 73 3.92 0.85 -0.49
CA VAL A 73 2.71 0.28 -1.08
C VAL A 73 1.88 -0.33 0.03
N SER A 74 0.57 -0.18 -0.02
CA SER A 74 -0.40 -0.98 0.73
C SER A 74 -1.51 -1.39 -0.20
N VAL A 75 -1.75 -2.69 -0.30
CA VAL A 75 -2.87 -3.30 -1.02
C VAL A 75 -3.69 -4.11 -0.02
N ALA A 76 -5.00 -3.87 0.03
CA ALA A 76 -5.92 -4.73 0.76
C ALA A 76 -6.11 -6.04 -0.02
N VAL A 77 -5.77 -7.16 0.61
CA VAL A 77 -5.81 -8.50 -0.01
C VAL A 77 -6.93 -9.39 0.55
N ALA A 78 -7.39 -9.13 1.77
CA ALA A 78 -8.51 -9.84 2.39
C ALA A 78 -9.20 -8.99 3.48
N GLY A 79 -10.44 -9.34 3.81
CA GLY A 79 -11.21 -8.71 4.88
C GLY A 79 -11.59 -7.27 4.60
N GLU A 80 -11.97 -6.55 5.66
CA GLU A 80 -12.50 -5.18 5.53
C GLU A 80 -12.10 -4.31 6.72
N ALA A 81 -11.82 -3.04 6.45
CA ALA A 81 -11.53 -2.07 7.49
C ALA A 81 -12.08 -0.69 7.13
N ASP A 82 -12.63 -0.01 8.11
CA ASP A 82 -13.01 1.39 7.98
C ASP A 82 -11.83 2.27 8.39
N TYR A 83 -11.47 3.19 7.51
CA TYR A 83 -10.45 4.22 7.73
C TYR A 83 -11.18 5.52 8.03
N VAL A 84 -10.96 6.06 9.23
CA VAL A 84 -11.58 7.28 9.71
C VAL A 84 -10.53 8.38 9.75
N PHE A 85 -10.70 9.36 8.88
CA PHE A 85 -9.85 10.54 8.75
C PHE A 85 -10.53 11.75 9.38
N THR A 86 -9.74 12.69 9.88
CA THR A 86 -10.27 14.01 10.25
C THR A 86 -10.35 14.89 8.99
N GLY A 87 -11.55 15.27 8.60
CA GLY A 87 -11.82 16.22 7.53
C GLY A 87 -12.16 17.62 8.05
N PRO A 88 -12.31 18.61 7.15
CA PRO A 88 -12.62 19.98 7.51
C PRO A 88 -14.00 20.16 8.17
N GLU A 89 -14.96 19.28 7.87
CA GLU A 89 -16.33 19.33 8.41
C GLU A 89 -16.59 18.28 9.52
N GLY A 90 -15.58 17.48 9.87
CA GLY A 90 -15.70 16.37 10.82
C GLY A 90 -15.06 15.09 10.30
N ASP A 91 -15.31 13.99 11.00
CA ASP A 91 -14.73 12.70 10.65
C ASP A 91 -15.31 12.17 9.33
N ILE A 92 -14.43 11.71 8.44
CA ILE A 92 -14.77 11.10 7.15
C ILE A 92 -14.38 9.63 7.22
N THR A 93 -15.33 8.74 6.97
CA THR A 93 -15.09 7.30 6.95
C THR A 93 -15.01 6.79 5.51
N GLN A 94 -13.96 6.04 5.21
CA GLN A 94 -13.79 5.31 3.98
C GLN A 94 -13.58 3.83 4.27
N GLN A 95 -14.34 2.98 3.60
CA GLN A 95 -14.17 1.53 3.73
C GLN A 95 -13.11 1.02 2.76
N TRP A 96 -12.20 0.19 3.28
CA TRP A 96 -11.18 -0.53 2.52
C TRP A 96 -11.56 -2.01 2.46
N MET A 97 -11.61 -2.54 1.23
CA MET A 97 -11.93 -3.93 0.88
C MET A 97 -10.86 -4.48 -0.08
N PRO A 98 -10.81 -5.80 -0.39
CA PRO A 98 -9.84 -6.34 -1.33
C PRO A 98 -9.91 -5.61 -2.68
N GLY A 99 -8.75 -5.20 -3.21
CA GLY A 99 -8.69 -4.31 -4.37
C GLY A 99 -8.29 -2.87 -4.04
N CYS A 100 -8.55 -2.39 -2.82
CA CYS A 100 -8.15 -1.05 -2.42
C CYS A 100 -6.62 -0.96 -2.26
N HIS A 101 -6.02 0.13 -2.73
CA HIS A 101 -4.60 0.41 -2.53
C HIS A 101 -4.33 1.90 -2.43
N ASN A 102 -3.17 2.26 -1.86
CA ASN A 102 -2.76 3.66 -1.73
C ASN A 102 -1.74 4.11 -2.78
N VAL A 103 -1.50 3.33 -3.82
CA VAL A 103 -0.47 3.68 -4.83
C VAL A 103 -1.05 4.50 -5.97
N GLU A 104 -0.38 5.61 -6.30
CA GLU A 104 -0.49 6.34 -7.57
C GLU A 104 0.81 7.16 -7.77
N LYS A 105 1.05 7.69 -8.97
CA LYS A 105 2.18 8.61 -9.26
C LYS A 105 3.57 8.09 -8.82
N GLY A 106 3.72 6.76 -8.72
CA GLY A 106 4.98 6.11 -8.37
C GLY A 106 5.21 5.84 -6.88
N GLY A 107 4.26 6.18 -6.00
CA GLY A 107 4.43 6.00 -4.56
C GLY A 107 3.11 5.77 -3.83
N GLY A 108 3.22 5.51 -2.54
CA GLY A 108 2.09 5.31 -1.64
C GLY A 108 1.66 6.63 -1.02
N TYR A 109 0.41 7.02 -1.24
CA TYR A 109 -0.23 8.13 -0.56
C TYR A 109 -0.51 7.71 0.87
N LEU A 110 -0.08 8.54 1.81
CA LEU A 110 -0.22 8.29 3.23
C LEU A 110 -0.81 9.54 3.89
N PRO A 111 -1.84 9.40 4.74
CA PRO A 111 -2.45 10.55 5.41
C PRO A 111 -1.39 11.25 6.24
N ARG A 112 -1.34 12.59 6.13
CA ARG A 112 -0.41 13.42 6.89
C ARG A 112 -0.77 13.37 8.37
N ASP A 113 -2.05 13.51 8.66
CA ASP A 113 -2.60 13.57 10.01
C ASP A 113 -2.91 12.20 10.62
N THR A 114 -3.29 12.25 11.89
CA THR A 114 -3.75 11.07 12.61
C THR A 114 -5.02 10.53 11.97
N PHE A 115 -5.11 9.20 11.83
CA PHE A 115 -6.32 8.54 11.36
C PHE A 115 -6.52 7.23 12.12
N THR A 116 -7.75 6.75 12.15
CA THR A 116 -8.12 5.50 12.83
C THR A 116 -8.47 4.44 11.82
N ARG A 117 -8.13 3.18 12.12
CA ARG A 117 -8.61 2.01 11.41
C ARG A 117 -9.44 1.15 12.34
N HIS A 118 -10.65 0.82 11.92
CA HIS A 118 -11.51 -0.16 12.56
C HIS A 118 -11.57 -1.40 11.68
N PHE A 119 -11.10 -2.54 12.18
CA PHE A 119 -11.07 -3.78 11.40
C PHE A 119 -12.42 -4.49 11.57
N ILE A 120 -13.20 -4.58 10.49
CA ILE A 120 -14.59 -5.08 10.49
C ILE A 120 -14.64 -6.59 10.25
N ARG A 121 -13.71 -7.09 9.45
CA ARG A 121 -13.45 -8.50 9.21
C ARG A 121 -11.96 -8.66 9.10
N ASP A 122 -11.41 -9.79 9.59
CA ASP A 122 -9.99 -10.13 9.53
C ASP A 122 -9.31 -9.57 8.27
N PHE A 123 -8.63 -8.44 8.44
CA PHE A 123 -8.19 -7.56 7.37
C PHE A 123 -6.72 -7.81 7.12
N GLU A 124 -6.34 -8.09 5.87
CA GLU A 124 -4.95 -8.35 5.51
C GLU A 124 -4.47 -7.32 4.49
N LEU A 125 -3.32 -6.72 4.78
CA LEU A 125 -2.61 -5.83 3.87
C LEU A 125 -1.36 -6.54 3.34
N CYS A 126 -1.12 -6.43 2.03
CA CYS A 126 0.18 -6.64 1.41
C CYS A 126 0.87 -5.28 1.26
N CYS A 127 1.93 -5.05 2.02
CA CYS A 127 2.71 -3.82 1.96
C CYS A 127 4.09 -4.05 1.37
N VAL A 128 4.56 -3.16 0.50
CA VAL A 128 6.00 -3.04 0.19
C VAL A 128 6.53 -1.86 1.00
N ILE A 129 7.55 -2.11 1.81
CA ILE A 129 8.13 -1.10 2.68
C ILE A 129 9.65 -1.10 2.57
N ARG A 130 10.27 0.05 2.86
CA ARG A 130 11.71 0.11 3.08
C ARG A 130 12.07 -0.38 4.48
N ARG A 131 13.12 -1.21 4.56
CA ARG A 131 13.68 -1.73 5.80
C ARG A 131 14.29 -0.59 6.59
N PHE A 132 14.01 -0.56 7.89
CA PHE A 132 14.44 0.53 8.76
C PHE A 132 15.97 0.66 8.78
N GLY A 133 16.47 1.89 8.61
CA GLY A 133 17.90 2.21 8.68
C GLY A 133 18.72 1.82 7.44
N GLN A 134 18.07 1.36 6.36
CA GLN A 134 18.72 0.99 5.11
C GLN A 134 18.29 1.97 4.01
N SER A 135 19.21 2.83 3.57
CA SER A 135 19.03 3.66 2.37
C SER A 135 20.36 3.82 1.64
N THR A 136 20.39 3.38 0.40
CA THR A 136 21.48 3.49 -0.57
C THR A 136 21.31 4.69 -1.49
N GLY A 137 20.24 5.49 -1.29
CA GLY A 137 19.89 6.60 -2.18
C GLY A 137 19.16 6.20 -3.46
N VAL A 138 18.86 4.91 -3.65
CA VAL A 138 17.99 4.44 -4.74
C VAL A 138 16.58 5.02 -4.54
N ASN A 139 16.02 5.54 -5.64
CA ASN A 139 14.65 6.05 -5.72
C ASN A 139 13.76 4.99 -6.40
N TYR A 140 12.91 4.35 -5.60
CA TYR A 140 11.97 3.33 -6.08
C TYR A 140 10.67 3.97 -6.54
N ARG A 141 10.19 3.49 -7.68
CA ARG A 141 8.88 3.81 -8.24
C ARG A 141 7.99 2.57 -8.18
N PHE A 142 6.78 2.73 -7.64
CA PHE A 142 5.80 1.66 -7.50
C PHE A 142 4.57 1.90 -8.36
N GLU A 143 4.03 0.81 -8.90
CA GLU A 143 2.76 0.76 -9.60
C GLU A 143 1.94 -0.42 -9.07
N VAL A 144 0.62 -0.25 -9.02
CA VAL A 144 -0.32 -1.34 -8.74
C VAL A 144 -1.15 -1.53 -10.00
N VAL A 145 -1.19 -2.76 -10.49
CA VAL A 145 -1.93 -3.13 -11.69
C VAL A 145 -2.98 -4.19 -11.33
N THR A 146 -4.17 -4.02 -11.90
CA THR A 146 -5.35 -4.87 -11.67
C THR A 146 -5.87 -5.50 -12.96
N GLU A 147 -5.20 -5.24 -14.07
CA GLU A 147 -5.52 -5.76 -15.41
C GLU A 147 -4.26 -6.34 -16.04
N PRO A 148 -4.40 -7.32 -16.95
CA PRO A 148 -3.27 -7.83 -17.72
C PRO A 148 -2.49 -6.70 -18.38
N SER A 149 -1.17 -6.74 -18.24
CA SER A 149 -0.29 -5.71 -18.80
C SER A 149 1.02 -6.30 -19.29
N VAL A 150 1.70 -5.58 -20.17
CA VAL A 150 3.05 -5.93 -20.64
C VAL A 150 3.97 -4.80 -20.22
N LEU A 151 5.08 -5.17 -19.57
CA LEU A 151 6.05 -4.18 -19.11
C LEU A 151 6.70 -3.47 -20.30
N SER A 152 6.62 -2.15 -20.33
CA SER A 152 7.32 -1.31 -21.30
C SER A 152 8.76 -0.99 -20.89
N MET A 153 9.08 -1.17 -19.60
CA MET A 153 10.39 -0.92 -19.01
C MET A 153 10.79 -2.09 -18.11
N ALA A 154 12.09 -2.23 -17.84
CA ALA A 154 12.55 -3.20 -16.87
C ALA A 154 12.04 -2.85 -15.47
N ALA A 155 11.63 -3.85 -14.71
CA ALA A 155 11.28 -3.70 -13.30
C ALA A 155 12.33 -4.39 -12.43
N GLN A 156 12.49 -3.92 -11.19
CA GLN A 156 13.23 -4.63 -10.15
C GLN A 156 12.49 -5.91 -9.74
N PHE A 157 11.17 -5.80 -9.59
CA PHE A 157 10.32 -6.95 -9.35
C PHE A 157 8.87 -6.71 -9.77
N VAL A 158 8.15 -7.82 -9.95
CA VAL A 158 6.69 -7.91 -10.01
C VAL A 158 6.25 -8.84 -8.89
N HIS A 159 5.46 -8.35 -7.94
CA HIS A 159 4.92 -9.13 -6.85
C HIS A 159 3.42 -9.32 -7.00
N TYR A 160 2.94 -10.55 -6.92
CA TYR A 160 1.52 -10.89 -7.02
C TYR A 160 0.90 -10.84 -5.63
N ALA A 161 0.13 -9.79 -5.35
CA ALA A 161 -0.46 -9.53 -4.04
C ALA A 161 -1.72 -10.36 -3.78
N THR A 162 -2.47 -10.68 -4.84
CA THR A 162 -3.67 -11.54 -4.82
C THR A 162 -3.64 -12.53 -5.98
N GLY A 163 -4.62 -13.43 -6.02
CA GLY A 163 -4.78 -14.40 -7.11
C GLY A 163 -4.02 -15.71 -6.92
N PRO A 164 -4.02 -16.60 -7.93
CA PRO A 164 -3.36 -17.92 -7.85
C PRO A 164 -1.86 -17.86 -7.61
N ARG A 165 -1.23 -16.73 -7.98
CA ARG A 165 0.20 -16.47 -7.76
C ARG A 165 0.48 -15.65 -6.50
N GLN A 166 -0.51 -15.43 -5.64
CA GLN A 166 -0.36 -14.64 -4.41
C GLN A 166 0.91 -15.05 -3.64
N ARG A 167 1.64 -14.04 -3.15
CA ARG A 167 2.93 -14.16 -2.43
C ARG A 167 4.12 -14.60 -3.29
N GLN A 168 3.96 -14.73 -4.61
CA GLN A 168 5.10 -14.95 -5.53
C GLN A 168 5.67 -13.62 -6.01
N THR A 169 6.98 -13.59 -6.25
CA THR A 169 7.70 -12.44 -6.79
C THR A 169 8.58 -12.88 -7.95
N ASP A 170 8.44 -12.20 -9.09
CA ASP A 170 9.35 -12.34 -10.21
C ASP A 170 10.36 -11.19 -10.18
N PHE A 171 11.64 -11.52 -10.22
CA PHE A 171 12.74 -10.56 -10.08
C PHE A 171 13.35 -10.21 -11.43
N ASN A 172 13.73 -8.94 -11.58
CA ASN A 172 14.35 -8.38 -12.78
C ASN A 172 13.62 -8.68 -14.11
N PRO A 173 12.28 -8.59 -14.19
CA PRO A 173 11.59 -8.79 -15.45
C PRO A 173 11.95 -7.68 -16.44
N MET A 174 12.20 -8.09 -17.68
CA MET A 174 12.63 -7.22 -18.78
C MET A 174 11.42 -6.68 -19.57
N PRO A 175 11.59 -5.62 -20.38
CA PRO A 175 10.54 -5.16 -21.27
C PRO A 175 9.99 -6.31 -22.14
N GLY A 176 8.67 -6.34 -22.31
CA GLY A 176 7.96 -7.44 -22.98
C GLY A 176 7.50 -8.56 -22.03
N TYR A 177 7.89 -8.53 -20.74
CA TYR A 177 7.35 -9.43 -19.73
C TYR A 177 5.84 -9.20 -19.55
N ALA A 178 5.07 -10.28 -19.58
CA ALA A 178 3.61 -10.25 -19.40
C ALA A 178 3.26 -10.43 -17.91
N VAL A 179 2.52 -9.48 -17.36
CA VAL A 179 1.90 -9.55 -16.04
C VAL A 179 0.48 -10.07 -16.23
N ASP A 180 0.32 -11.38 -16.17
CA ASP A 180 -0.98 -12.05 -16.35
C ASP A 180 -1.81 -11.94 -15.07
N LEU A 181 -2.98 -11.30 -15.17
CA LEU A 181 -3.92 -11.10 -14.05
C LEU A 181 -5.34 -11.53 -14.45
N ALA A 182 -5.97 -12.38 -13.66
CA ALA A 182 -7.41 -12.61 -13.76
C ALA A 182 -8.19 -11.45 -13.10
N PRO A 183 -9.50 -11.31 -13.38
CA PRO A 183 -10.33 -10.33 -12.69
C PRO A 183 -10.26 -10.48 -11.16
N GLY A 184 -9.85 -9.40 -10.48
CA GLY A 184 -9.64 -9.37 -9.03
C GLY A 184 -8.21 -9.69 -8.57
N ASP A 185 -7.33 -10.11 -9.48
CA ASP A 185 -5.92 -10.26 -9.21
C ASP A 185 -5.20 -8.90 -9.23
N ILE A 186 -4.18 -8.76 -8.40
CA ILE A 186 -3.43 -7.53 -8.22
C ILE A 186 -1.95 -7.86 -8.19
N ALA A 187 -1.16 -7.12 -8.99
CA ALA A 187 0.29 -7.14 -8.90
C ALA A 187 0.85 -5.75 -8.57
N ILE A 188 1.97 -5.77 -7.87
CA ILE A 188 2.78 -4.61 -7.52
C ILE A 188 4.04 -4.66 -8.38
N ILE A 189 4.27 -3.63 -9.16
CA ILE A 189 5.46 -3.48 -9.99
C ILE A 189 6.37 -2.45 -9.31
N CYS A 190 7.66 -2.76 -9.20
CA CYS A 190 8.65 -1.81 -8.71
C CYS A 190 9.73 -1.60 -9.76
N SER A 191 10.01 -0.35 -10.10
CA SER A 191 11.14 0.07 -10.93
C SER A 191 12.04 1.06 -10.17
N ILE A 192 13.19 1.41 -10.75
CA ILE A 192 14.06 2.49 -10.27
C ILE A 192 13.81 3.72 -11.15
N ARG A 193 13.80 4.91 -10.55
CA ARG A 193 13.66 6.20 -11.25
C ARG A 193 15.01 6.87 -11.51
#